data_AF-A2DUJ7-F1
#
_entry.id   AF-A2DUJ7-F1
#
_cell.length_a   1.000
_cell.length_b   1.000
_cell.length_c   1.000
_cell.angle_alpha   90.00
_cell.angle_beta   90.00
_cell.angle_gamma   90.00
#
_symmetry.space_group_name_H-M   'P 1'
#
loop_
_entity.id
_entity.type
_entity.pdbx_description
1 polymer ?
#
loop_
_entity_poly.entity_id
_entity_poly.type
_entity_poly.pdbx_seq_one_letter_code
_entity_poly.pdbx_strand_id
1 'polypeptide(L)'
;MINPSSKLLQFPEKKKNIILIDLESMDSAFLSTKNGGCMDESLIPYLEELALDKNNIHFTNTSYPKLGGMSIVSRTEFSTGSTFGVLCGAPFMGDNYKWGRSHGYLDKLTCMSNLLQDEDYILSATFGSTFGDWGFGNIFRKHNFDKINTRYQIERDIHNEYVKDFATYSYFKRELNYLHKSRKPFLAFITTSDTHEPGIECDYCPKNISQQLFKTVRCANNQIKEFLEWAKLQEWYNNTVIVIYGDHVSRDVNVIDIAKAKNMMREAYIVFINSEVKANKTYERKFIAYDLFPSILAATGVKIKDNRLGLGVNIFSNESTLLEKYQDKFVSSFSDTTYWYETVILNKPAQCDGFTPCISIENFTQI
;
A
#
# COMPACT_ATOMS: atom_id res chain seq x y z
N MET A 1 0.27 11.01 17.29
CA MET A 1 1.05 10.80 16.05
C MET A 1 2.51 11.12 16.36
N ILE A 2 3.47 10.34 15.87
CA ILE A 2 4.90 10.65 16.00
C ILE A 2 5.36 11.29 14.69
N ASN A 3 5.78 12.56 14.72
CA ASN A 3 6.21 13.26 13.52
C ASN A 3 7.47 12.57 12.94
N PRO A 4 7.41 12.04 11.70
CA PRO A 4 8.57 11.37 11.10
C PRO A 4 9.74 12.34 10.92
N SER A 5 10.95 11.86 11.22
CA SER A 5 12.19 12.63 11.12
C SER A 5 13.39 11.69 11.05
N SER A 6 14.44 12.10 10.31
CA SER A 6 15.72 11.37 10.24
C SER A 6 16.36 11.11 11.60
N LYS A 7 16.10 11.95 12.61
CA LYS A 7 16.56 11.75 14.00
C LYS A 7 16.01 10.50 14.68
N LEU A 8 14.92 9.94 14.16
CA LEU A 8 14.32 8.69 14.65
C LEU A 8 14.89 7.46 13.95
N LEU A 9 15.72 7.63 12.92
CA LEU A 9 16.19 6.57 12.06
C LEU A 9 17.68 6.35 12.18
N GLN A 10 18.08 5.09 12.13
CA GLN A 10 19.47 4.68 11.91
C GLN A 10 19.50 3.73 10.72
N PHE A 11 20.01 4.21 9.59
CA PHE A 11 20.19 3.41 8.38
C PHE A 11 21.39 2.46 8.51
N PRO A 12 21.33 1.27 7.91
CA PRO A 12 22.50 0.40 7.80
C PRO A 12 23.53 1.02 6.84
N GLU A 13 24.81 0.67 7.02
CA GLU A 13 25.89 1.11 6.11
C GLU A 13 25.60 0.70 4.65
N LYS A 14 25.12 -0.53 4.46
CA LYS A 14 24.66 -1.03 3.17
C LYS A 14 23.15 -0.90 3.05
N LYS A 15 22.72 0.17 2.38
CA LYS A 15 21.31 0.46 2.06
C LYS A 15 20.76 -0.51 1.01
N LYS A 16 19.53 -1.00 1.24
CA LYS A 16 18.78 -1.80 0.27
C LYS A 16 17.91 -0.93 -0.62
N ASN A 17 17.67 -1.39 -1.85
CA ASN A 17 16.60 -0.85 -2.67
C ASN A 17 15.25 -1.29 -2.12
N ILE A 18 14.21 -0.53 -2.44
CA ILE A 18 12.83 -0.80 -2.08
C ILE A 18 12.00 -0.83 -3.36
N ILE A 19 11.26 -1.92 -3.58
CA ILE A 19 10.25 -2.00 -4.62
C ILE A 19 8.90 -2.18 -3.94
N LEU A 20 7.97 -1.25 -4.22
CA LEU A 20 6.60 -1.31 -3.75
C LEU A 20 5.70 -1.63 -4.94
N ILE A 21 4.95 -2.73 -4.82
CA ILE A 21 4.00 -3.19 -5.83
C ILE A 21 2.62 -3.15 -5.19
N ASP A 22 1.90 -2.09 -5.52
CA ASP A 22 0.51 -1.89 -5.15
C ASP A 22 -0.39 -2.62 -6.16
N LEU A 23 -1.22 -3.52 -5.66
CA LEU A 23 -2.13 -4.36 -6.44
C LEU A 23 -3.56 -3.87 -6.25
N GLU A 24 -4.09 -3.22 -7.28
CA GLU A 24 -5.47 -2.74 -7.31
C GLU A 24 -6.47 -3.81 -6.81
N SER A 25 -7.24 -3.47 -5.79
CA SER A 25 -8.33 -4.28 -5.23
C SER A 25 -7.94 -5.72 -4.85
N MET A 26 -6.67 -5.99 -4.52
CA MET A 26 -6.19 -7.35 -4.24
C MET A 26 -6.65 -7.86 -2.87
N ASP A 27 -7.80 -8.54 -2.89
CA ASP A 27 -8.58 -9.00 -1.75
C ASP A 27 -8.16 -10.41 -1.27
N SER A 28 -8.08 -10.60 0.05
CA SER A 28 -7.86 -11.92 0.67
C SER A 28 -8.98 -12.91 0.35
N ALA A 29 -10.16 -12.45 -0.06
CA ALA A 29 -11.24 -13.31 -0.56
C ALA A 29 -10.82 -14.13 -1.79
N PHE A 30 -9.83 -13.69 -2.57
CA PHE A 30 -9.31 -14.40 -3.74
C PHE A 30 -8.47 -15.63 -3.41
N LEU A 31 -8.03 -15.77 -2.15
CA LEU A 31 -7.32 -16.94 -1.66
C LEU A 31 -8.22 -18.18 -1.64
N SER A 32 -7.61 -19.36 -1.56
CA SER A 32 -8.33 -20.60 -1.37
C SER A 32 -8.99 -20.67 0.01
N THR A 33 -10.14 -21.32 0.12
CA THR A 33 -10.82 -21.62 1.39
C THR A 33 -9.91 -22.38 2.35
N LYS A 34 -9.05 -23.26 1.82
CA LYS A 34 -8.00 -23.95 2.57
C LYS A 34 -7.11 -22.96 3.33
N ASN A 35 -6.72 -21.86 2.70
CA ASN A 35 -5.79 -20.86 3.25
C ASN A 35 -6.47 -19.59 3.77
N GLY A 36 -7.81 -19.58 3.85
CA GLY A 36 -8.58 -18.55 4.54
C GLY A 36 -9.31 -17.56 3.65
N GLY A 37 -9.25 -17.73 2.32
CA GLY A 37 -10.07 -16.98 1.39
C GLY A 37 -11.43 -17.62 1.14
N CYS A 38 -12.07 -17.20 0.04
CA CYS A 38 -13.41 -17.64 -0.31
C CYS A 38 -13.48 -18.64 -1.45
N MET A 39 -12.39 -18.81 -2.21
CA MET A 39 -12.42 -19.56 -3.46
C MET A 39 -12.14 -21.05 -3.23
N ASP A 40 -12.84 -21.94 -3.93
CA ASP A 40 -12.55 -23.38 -3.81
C ASP A 40 -11.12 -23.69 -4.28
N GLU A 41 -10.73 -23.06 -5.39
CA GLU A 41 -9.34 -22.95 -5.84
C GLU A 41 -8.91 -21.48 -5.81
N SER A 42 -7.73 -21.19 -5.26
CA SER A 42 -7.21 -19.83 -5.18
C SER A 42 -7.19 -19.16 -6.55
N LEU A 43 -7.77 -17.95 -6.68
CA LEU A 43 -7.67 -17.14 -7.90
C LEU A 43 -6.28 -16.53 -8.06
N ILE A 44 -5.49 -16.52 -6.99
CA ILE A 44 -4.16 -15.94 -6.92
C ILE A 44 -3.13 -16.96 -6.41
N PRO A 45 -3.00 -18.13 -7.05
CA PRO A 45 -2.22 -19.25 -6.50
C PRO A 45 -0.74 -18.93 -6.29
N TYR A 46 -0.15 -18.04 -7.09
CA TYR A 46 1.25 -17.65 -6.93
C TYR A 46 1.43 -16.67 -5.77
N LEU A 47 0.54 -15.70 -5.62
CA LEU A 47 0.52 -14.84 -4.43
C LEU A 47 0.26 -15.64 -3.15
N GLU A 48 -0.63 -16.63 -3.22
CA GLU A 48 -0.88 -17.57 -2.11
C GLU A 48 0.38 -18.38 -1.76
N GLU A 49 1.11 -18.88 -2.77
CA GLU A 49 2.40 -19.56 -2.58
C GLU A 49 3.43 -18.63 -1.93
N LEU A 50 3.57 -17.39 -2.40
CA LEU A 50 4.48 -16.41 -1.83
C LEU A 50 4.20 -16.15 -0.35
N ALA A 51 2.93 -16.06 0.03
CA ALA A 51 2.53 -15.81 1.41
C ALA A 51 2.75 -17.03 2.33
N LEU A 52 2.75 -18.25 1.76
CA LEU A 52 3.03 -19.50 2.48
C LEU A 52 4.53 -19.85 2.54
N ASP A 53 5.35 -19.28 1.66
CA ASP A 53 6.79 -19.50 1.65
C ASP A 53 7.44 -18.94 2.91
N LYS A 54 8.15 -19.81 3.65
CA LYS A 54 8.84 -19.48 4.90
C LYS A 54 10.02 -18.52 4.73
N ASN A 55 10.48 -18.32 3.49
CA ASN A 55 11.51 -17.32 3.17
C ASN A 55 10.93 -15.91 3.02
N ASN A 56 9.62 -15.80 2.82
CA ASN A 56 8.91 -14.54 2.77
C ASN A 56 8.23 -14.27 4.12
N ILE A 57 7.75 -13.04 4.31
CA ILE A 57 7.05 -12.64 5.51
C ILE A 57 5.68 -12.12 5.12
N HIS A 58 4.66 -12.83 5.56
CA HIS A 58 3.26 -12.49 5.38
C HIS A 58 2.64 -12.23 6.75
N PHE A 59 2.06 -11.04 6.94
CA PHE A 59 1.36 -10.67 8.16
C PHE A 59 -0.15 -10.87 7.98
N THR A 60 -0.77 -11.45 9.00
CA THR A 60 -2.19 -11.79 9.00
C THR A 60 -2.87 -11.40 10.29
N ASN A 61 -4.09 -10.89 10.18
CA ASN A 61 -5.02 -10.67 11.28
C ASN A 61 -5.69 -11.96 11.79
N THR A 62 -5.49 -13.08 11.10
CA THR A 62 -6.12 -14.37 11.43
C THR A 62 -5.19 -15.30 12.22
N SER A 63 -5.75 -16.35 12.82
CA SER A 63 -4.96 -17.38 13.48
C SER A 63 -4.28 -18.30 12.46
N TYR A 64 -3.06 -18.74 12.76
CA TYR A 64 -2.31 -19.68 11.94
C TYR A 64 -3.11 -20.98 11.70
N PRO A 65 -3.13 -21.56 10.48
CA PRO A 65 -2.32 -21.23 9.29
C PRO A 65 -3.06 -20.37 8.24
N LYS A 66 -4.10 -19.63 8.61
CA LYS A 66 -4.86 -18.81 7.64
C LYS A 66 -4.07 -17.55 7.27
N LEU A 67 -4.22 -17.09 6.03
CA LEU A 67 -3.45 -15.98 5.45
C LEU A 67 -4.11 -14.61 5.67
N GLY A 68 -5.43 -14.40 5.55
CA GLY A 68 -6.01 -13.06 5.85
C GLY A 68 -5.26 -11.89 5.19
N GLY A 69 -5.01 -10.78 5.91
CA GLY A 69 -4.17 -9.69 5.39
C GLY A 69 -4.18 -8.40 6.22
N MET A 70 -3.99 -7.27 5.51
CA MET A 70 -4.03 -5.91 6.02
C MET A 70 -5.46 -5.38 6.11
N SER A 71 -5.82 -4.81 7.26
CA SER A 71 -7.14 -4.26 7.50
C SER A 71 -7.35 -2.93 6.80
N ILE A 72 -8.55 -2.76 6.27
CA ILE A 72 -8.97 -1.55 5.58
C ILE A 72 -9.84 -0.74 6.53
N VAL A 73 -9.47 0.53 6.69
CA VAL A 73 -10.19 1.51 7.52
C VAL A 73 -10.58 2.72 6.68
N SER A 74 -11.51 3.51 7.18
CA SER A 74 -11.91 4.76 6.55
C SER A 74 -10.69 5.61 6.16
N ARG A 75 -10.77 6.28 5.00
CA ARG A 75 -9.66 7.06 4.37
C ARG A 75 -8.56 6.24 3.70
N THR A 76 -8.56 4.91 3.82
CA THR A 76 -7.66 4.01 3.06
C THR A 76 -8.40 3.00 2.17
N GLU A 77 -9.71 3.19 1.99
CA GLU A 77 -10.58 2.29 1.21
C GLU A 77 -10.44 2.44 -0.32
N PHE A 78 -9.51 3.26 -0.79
CA PHE A 78 -9.26 3.59 -2.20
C PHE A 78 -7.77 3.81 -2.45
N SER A 79 -7.29 3.58 -3.68
CA SER A 79 -5.87 3.51 -4.05
C SER A 79 -5.07 4.73 -3.61
N THR A 80 -5.59 5.95 -3.87
CA THR A 80 -4.97 7.20 -3.42
C THR A 80 -4.81 7.25 -1.89
N GLY A 81 -5.84 6.83 -1.15
CA GLY A 81 -5.85 6.83 0.30
C GLY A 81 -4.90 5.79 0.89
N SER A 82 -4.90 4.59 0.32
CA SER A 82 -4.02 3.49 0.73
C SER A 82 -2.55 3.81 0.44
N THR A 83 -2.22 4.19 -0.80
CA THR A 83 -0.86 4.60 -1.20
C THR A 83 -0.34 5.74 -0.32
N PHE A 84 -1.16 6.76 -0.06
CA PHE A 84 -0.78 7.84 0.85
C PHE A 84 -0.53 7.33 2.27
N GLY A 85 -1.41 6.46 2.77
CA GLY A 85 -1.25 5.80 4.08
C GLY A 85 0.05 5.02 4.20
N VAL A 86 0.40 4.23 3.18
CA VAL A 86 1.66 3.45 3.12
C VAL A 86 2.89 4.33 3.06
N LEU A 87 2.86 5.43 2.31
CA LEU A 87 4.01 6.32 2.18
C LEU A 87 4.17 7.26 3.39
N CYS A 88 3.08 7.70 4.00
CA CYS A 88 3.09 8.80 4.97
C CYS A 88 2.70 8.40 6.39
N GLY A 89 2.17 7.18 6.60
CA GLY A 89 1.72 6.73 7.91
C GLY A 89 0.56 7.56 8.47
N ALA A 90 -0.27 8.15 7.60
CA ALA A 90 -1.32 9.08 7.97
C ALA A 90 -2.55 8.96 7.05
N PRO A 91 -3.76 9.33 7.53
CA PRO A 91 -4.97 9.32 6.72
C PRO A 91 -4.91 10.34 5.58
N PHE A 92 -5.43 9.95 4.42
CA PHE A 92 -5.59 10.85 3.29
C PHE A 92 -6.74 11.82 3.54
N MET A 93 -6.43 13.11 3.58
CA MET A 93 -7.37 14.19 3.93
C MET A 93 -7.85 15.01 2.73
N GLY A 94 -7.50 14.58 1.51
CA GLY A 94 -7.90 15.27 0.30
C GLY A 94 -9.34 15.00 -0.07
N ASP A 95 -9.90 15.90 -0.87
CA ASP A 95 -11.18 15.67 -1.52
C ASP A 95 -11.05 14.46 -2.44
N ASN A 96 -11.78 13.39 -2.11
CA ASN A 96 -11.87 12.20 -2.95
C ASN A 96 -12.83 12.47 -4.10
N TYR A 97 -12.40 13.24 -5.10
CA TYR A 97 -13.15 13.54 -6.31
C TYR A 97 -12.21 13.61 -7.52
N LYS A 98 -12.67 13.24 -8.72
CA LYS A 98 -11.87 13.18 -9.96
C LYS A 98 -11.13 14.48 -10.31
N TRP A 99 -11.65 15.61 -9.85
CA TRP A 99 -11.07 16.96 -9.99
C TRP A 99 -10.82 17.64 -8.63
N GLY A 100 -10.91 16.87 -7.54
CA GLY A 100 -10.73 17.32 -6.18
C GLY A 100 -9.35 17.93 -5.99
N ARG A 101 -9.31 19.06 -5.28
CA ARG A 101 -8.04 19.70 -4.93
C ARG A 101 -7.63 19.19 -3.56
N SER A 102 -6.49 18.52 -3.48
CA SER A 102 -5.80 18.28 -2.21
C SER A 102 -5.26 19.63 -1.70
N HIS A 103 -6.07 20.41 -1.00
CA HIS A 103 -5.67 21.74 -0.51
C HIS A 103 -4.60 21.60 0.58
N GLY A 104 -3.32 21.73 0.19
CA GLY A 104 -2.18 22.06 1.04
C GLY A 104 -1.77 21.04 2.11
N TYR A 105 -2.45 19.90 2.26
CA TYR A 105 -2.13 18.98 3.35
C TYR A 105 -1.02 17.99 3.05
N LEU A 106 -0.92 17.54 1.80
CA LEU A 106 0.11 16.61 1.36
C LEU A 106 1.50 17.20 1.70
N ASP A 107 1.74 18.45 1.31
CA ASP A 107 3.03 19.14 1.44
C ASP A 107 3.47 19.40 2.89
N LYS A 108 2.60 19.19 3.89
CA LYS A 108 2.90 19.45 5.31
C LYS A 108 3.40 18.22 6.08
N LEU A 109 3.37 17.04 5.45
CA LEU A 109 3.71 15.78 6.11
C LEU A 109 5.05 15.24 5.61
N THR A 110 5.89 14.86 6.57
CA THR A 110 7.11 14.10 6.29
C THR A 110 6.74 12.65 6.03
N CYS A 111 6.96 12.18 4.81
CA CYS A 111 6.68 10.81 4.37
C CYS A 111 7.97 10.02 4.13
N MET A 112 7.83 8.74 3.83
CA MET A 112 8.94 7.83 3.55
C MET A 112 9.89 8.37 2.49
N SER A 113 9.36 8.92 1.42
CA SER A 113 10.16 9.50 0.34
C SER A 113 11.05 10.64 0.83
N ASN A 114 10.57 11.52 1.71
CA ASN A 114 11.38 12.59 2.26
C ASN A 114 12.57 12.02 3.07
N LEU A 115 12.31 11.02 3.91
CA LEU A 115 13.36 10.39 4.73
C LEU A 115 14.38 9.61 3.90
N LEU A 116 13.94 8.98 2.81
CA LEU A 116 14.81 8.26 1.88
C LEU A 116 15.67 9.23 1.05
N GLN A 117 15.14 10.39 0.67
CA GLN A 117 15.92 11.43 -0.04
C GLN A 117 17.04 12.01 0.81
N ASP A 118 16.79 12.26 2.10
CA ASP A 118 17.84 12.66 3.05
C ASP A 118 19.00 11.65 3.10
N GLU A 119 18.74 10.41 2.66
CA GLU A 119 19.68 9.29 2.62
C GLU A 119 20.14 8.93 1.19
N ASP A 120 20.01 9.85 0.24
CA ASP A 120 20.47 9.75 -1.16
C ASP A 120 19.78 8.66 -2.00
N TYR A 121 18.55 8.28 -1.65
CA TYR A 121 17.74 7.40 -2.50
C TYR A 121 17.20 8.13 -3.73
N ILE A 122 17.18 7.45 -4.86
CA ILE A 122 16.42 7.87 -6.04
C ILE A 122 15.00 7.31 -5.96
N LEU A 123 13.99 8.14 -6.20
CA LEU A 123 12.59 7.78 -6.07
C LEU A 123 11.88 7.84 -7.42
N SER A 124 11.23 6.75 -7.80
CA SER A 124 10.48 6.65 -9.07
C SER A 124 9.11 6.01 -8.85
N ALA A 125 8.06 6.61 -9.41
CA ALA A 125 6.70 6.09 -9.38
C ALA A 125 6.21 5.79 -10.80
N THR A 126 5.56 4.65 -11.00
CA THR A 126 5.03 4.21 -12.30
C THR A 126 3.58 3.78 -12.16
N PHE A 127 2.67 4.38 -12.93
CA PHE A 127 1.25 4.04 -12.87
C PHE A 127 0.55 4.26 -14.21
N GLY A 128 -0.39 3.37 -14.51
CA GLY A 128 -1.10 3.30 -15.79
C GLY A 128 -2.21 4.33 -15.99
N SER A 129 -2.42 5.27 -15.06
CA SER A 129 -3.46 6.31 -15.14
C SER A 129 -2.89 7.69 -15.52
N THR A 130 -3.76 8.69 -15.67
CA THR A 130 -3.32 10.08 -15.81
C THR A 130 -2.76 10.62 -14.49
N PHE A 131 -1.87 11.61 -14.55
CA PHE A 131 -1.36 12.28 -13.35
C PHE A 131 -2.48 12.76 -12.39
N GLY A 132 -3.58 13.30 -12.96
CA GLY A 132 -4.66 13.90 -12.19
C GLY A 132 -5.71 12.93 -11.70
N ASP A 133 -5.64 11.65 -12.07
CA ASP A 133 -6.66 10.66 -11.73
C ASP A 133 -6.80 10.53 -10.21
N TRP A 134 -7.95 10.95 -9.66
CA TRP A 134 -8.21 11.07 -8.22
C TRP A 134 -7.09 11.76 -7.41
N GLY A 135 -6.33 12.65 -8.06
CA GLY A 135 -5.18 13.32 -7.46
C GLY A 135 -3.99 12.40 -7.16
N PHE A 136 -3.94 11.18 -7.70
CA PHE A 136 -2.92 10.16 -7.40
C PHE A 136 -1.49 10.67 -7.63
N GLY A 137 -1.24 11.34 -8.77
CA GLY A 137 0.06 11.93 -9.09
C GLY A 137 0.51 13.01 -8.10
N ASN A 138 -0.41 13.65 -7.37
CA ASN A 138 -0.06 14.64 -6.36
C ASN A 138 0.67 14.02 -5.16
N ILE A 139 0.40 12.76 -4.81
CA ILE A 139 1.14 12.08 -3.74
C ILE A 139 2.63 12.13 -4.06
N PHE A 140 3.02 11.64 -5.24
CA PHE A 140 4.42 11.57 -5.65
C PHE A 140 5.04 12.96 -5.84
N ARG A 141 4.30 13.88 -6.49
CA ARG A 141 4.80 15.24 -6.75
C ARG A 141 5.04 16.03 -5.46
N LYS A 142 4.16 15.91 -4.47
CA LYS A 142 4.25 16.66 -3.22
C LYS A 142 5.22 16.05 -2.21
N HIS A 143 5.57 14.78 -2.41
CA HIS A 143 6.57 14.08 -1.61
C HIS A 143 7.84 13.77 -2.41
N ASN A 144 8.19 14.70 -3.31
CA ASN A 144 9.46 14.85 -4.02
C ASN A 144 9.94 13.66 -4.86
N PHE A 145 9.08 12.78 -5.37
CA PHE A 145 9.56 11.72 -6.27
C PHE A 145 10.31 12.30 -7.47
N ASP A 146 11.52 11.81 -7.73
CA ASP A 146 12.40 12.31 -8.80
C ASP A 146 11.81 12.06 -10.18
N LYS A 147 11.07 10.96 -10.34
CA LYS A 147 10.42 10.60 -11.58
C LYS A 147 9.01 10.07 -11.36
N ILE A 148 8.07 10.58 -12.16
CA ILE A 148 6.66 10.18 -12.16
C ILE A 148 6.31 9.74 -13.58
N ASN A 149 6.20 8.42 -13.78
CA ASN A 149 5.86 7.79 -15.03
C ASN A 149 4.37 7.48 -15.06
N THR A 150 3.61 8.30 -15.77
CA THR A 150 2.17 8.14 -15.95
C THR A 150 1.87 7.32 -17.21
N ARG A 151 0.59 7.11 -17.51
CA ARG A 151 0.17 6.48 -18.76
C ARG A 151 0.87 7.00 -20.01
N TYR A 152 1.13 8.30 -20.10
CA TYR A 152 1.72 8.92 -21.30
C TYR A 152 3.19 8.52 -21.54
N GLN A 153 3.92 8.16 -20.48
CA GLN A 153 5.28 7.64 -20.60
C GLN A 153 5.28 6.15 -20.96
N ILE A 154 4.27 5.41 -20.50
CA ILE A 154 4.14 3.97 -20.67
C ILE A 154 3.63 3.64 -22.08
N GLU A 155 2.54 4.28 -22.50
CA GLU A 155 1.85 4.05 -23.76
C GLU A 155 1.32 5.39 -24.32
N ARG A 156 1.86 5.82 -25.47
CA ARG A 156 1.58 7.16 -26.03
C ARG A 156 0.19 7.26 -26.66
N ASP A 157 -0.25 6.21 -27.35
CA ASP A 157 -1.49 6.18 -28.12
C ASP A 157 -2.60 5.43 -27.37
N ILE A 158 -2.75 5.75 -26.08
CA ILE A 158 -3.76 5.11 -25.24
C ILE A 158 -5.16 5.67 -25.51
N HIS A 159 -6.08 4.77 -25.85
CA HIS A 159 -7.52 5.09 -26.03
C HIS A 159 -8.36 4.80 -24.78
N ASN A 160 -7.81 4.06 -23.81
CA ASN A 160 -8.50 3.68 -22.56
C ASN A 160 -8.14 4.63 -21.41
N GLU A 161 -8.91 4.57 -20.33
CA GLU A 161 -8.64 5.34 -19.10
C GLU A 161 -7.33 4.89 -18.42
N TYR A 162 -7.10 3.57 -18.38
CA TYR A 162 -5.94 2.91 -17.77
C TYR A 162 -5.10 2.14 -18.79
N VAL A 163 -3.78 2.20 -18.64
CA VAL A 163 -2.83 1.31 -19.34
C VAL A 163 -2.91 -0.07 -18.72
N LYS A 164 -2.94 -1.10 -19.57
CA LYS A 164 -2.98 -2.49 -19.14
C LYS A 164 -1.70 -2.88 -18.41
N ASP A 165 -1.81 -3.72 -17.39
CA ASP A 165 -0.71 -4.01 -16.47
C ASP A 165 0.53 -4.57 -17.16
N PHE A 166 0.38 -5.35 -18.24
CA PHE A 166 1.54 -5.95 -18.92
C PHE A 166 2.47 -4.88 -19.51
N ALA A 167 1.89 -3.78 -19.99
CA ALA A 167 2.64 -2.63 -20.51
C ALA A 167 3.26 -1.83 -19.36
N THR A 168 2.51 -1.63 -18.27
CA THR A 168 3.00 -0.97 -17.04
C THR A 168 4.18 -1.73 -16.44
N TYR A 169 4.10 -3.06 -16.27
CA TYR A 169 5.21 -3.91 -15.83
C TYR A 169 6.38 -3.88 -16.81
N SER A 170 6.13 -3.94 -18.12
CA SER A 170 7.19 -3.85 -19.13
C SER A 170 7.96 -2.53 -19.02
N TYR A 171 7.27 -1.40 -18.82
CA TYR A 171 7.92 -0.12 -18.55
C TYR A 171 8.68 -0.13 -17.23
N PHE A 172 8.07 -0.63 -16.16
CA PHE A 172 8.68 -0.68 -14.83
C PHE A 172 9.97 -1.51 -14.82
N LYS A 173 10.03 -2.64 -15.54
CA LYS A 173 11.25 -3.44 -15.72
C LYS A 173 12.39 -2.60 -16.32
N ARG A 174 12.10 -1.74 -17.31
CA ARG A 174 13.09 -0.82 -17.90
C ARG A 174 13.52 0.26 -16.92
N GLU A 175 12.57 0.80 -16.15
CA GLU A 175 12.83 1.80 -15.12
C GLU A 175 13.75 1.25 -14.02
N LEU A 176 13.49 0.04 -13.50
CA LEU A 176 14.36 -0.61 -12.52
C LEU A 176 15.78 -0.82 -13.03
N ASN A 177 15.94 -1.22 -14.29
CA ASN A 177 17.25 -1.34 -14.93
C ASN A 177 17.96 0.02 -15.09
N TYR A 178 17.20 1.10 -15.31
CA TYR A 178 17.75 2.45 -15.32
C TYR A 178 18.19 2.89 -13.92
N LEU A 179 17.34 2.72 -12.91
CA LEU A 179 17.65 3.04 -11.51
C LEU A 179 18.90 2.29 -11.03
N HIS A 180 19.02 1.00 -11.35
CA HIS A 180 20.18 0.20 -10.97
C HIS A 180 21.51 0.74 -11.51
N LYS A 181 21.53 1.32 -12.72
CA LYS A 181 22.75 1.90 -13.33
C LYS A 181 23.28 3.11 -12.56
N SER A 182 22.45 3.79 -11.78
CA SER A 182 22.87 4.94 -10.96
C SER A 182 23.83 4.57 -9.83
N ARG A 183 23.86 3.28 -9.44
CA ARG A 183 24.58 2.75 -8.27
C ARG A 183 24.18 3.40 -6.93
N LYS A 184 23.10 4.17 -6.90
CA LYS A 184 22.45 4.67 -5.68
C LYS A 184 21.33 3.73 -5.23
N PRO A 185 20.99 3.69 -3.93
CA PRO A 185 19.79 3.01 -3.49
C PRO A 185 18.54 3.69 -4.10
N PHE A 186 17.47 2.94 -4.31
CA PHE A 186 16.24 3.49 -4.89
C PHE A 186 14.97 3.00 -4.20
N LEU A 187 13.92 3.82 -4.26
CA LEU A 187 12.52 3.42 -4.04
C LEU A 187 11.83 3.44 -5.40
N ALA A 188 11.32 2.30 -5.84
CA ALA A 188 10.53 2.19 -7.05
C ALA A 188 9.11 1.74 -6.70
N PHE A 189 8.12 2.57 -7.01
CA PHE A 189 6.71 2.29 -6.81
C PHE A 189 6.03 1.96 -8.13
N ILE A 190 5.19 0.94 -8.13
CA ILE A 190 4.24 0.62 -9.20
C ILE A 190 2.86 0.36 -8.59
N THR A 191 1.79 0.81 -9.26
CA THR A 191 0.42 0.34 -9.00
C THR A 191 -0.19 -0.28 -10.27
N THR A 192 -0.98 -1.33 -10.08
CA THR A 192 -1.70 -2.03 -11.16
C THR A 192 -3.09 -1.46 -11.39
N SER A 193 -3.79 -1.87 -12.45
CA SER A 193 -5.15 -1.40 -12.76
C SER A 193 -6.07 -2.45 -13.37
N ASP A 194 -5.58 -3.60 -13.84
CA ASP A 194 -6.41 -4.57 -14.58
C ASP A 194 -7.51 -5.21 -13.71
N THR A 195 -7.35 -5.16 -12.39
CA THR A 195 -8.31 -5.66 -11.39
C THR A 195 -9.33 -4.62 -10.93
N HIS A 196 -9.25 -3.36 -11.40
CA HIS A 196 -10.27 -2.36 -11.13
C HIS A 196 -11.62 -2.84 -11.67
N GLU A 197 -12.68 -2.77 -10.88
CA GLU A 197 -13.97 -3.34 -11.27
C GLU A 197 -14.53 -2.72 -12.56
N PRO A 198 -15.17 -3.51 -13.45
CA PRO A 198 -15.45 -4.96 -13.36
C PRO A 198 -14.30 -5.87 -13.84
N GLY A 199 -13.09 -5.33 -14.04
CA GLY A 199 -11.90 -5.99 -14.57
C GLY A 199 -11.57 -5.53 -15.99
N ILE A 200 -10.32 -5.13 -16.25
CA ILE A 200 -9.81 -4.74 -17.57
C ILE A 200 -9.09 -5.93 -18.21
N GLU A 201 -9.74 -6.60 -19.16
CA GLU A 201 -9.19 -7.79 -19.81
C GLU A 201 -8.07 -7.44 -20.82
N CYS A 202 -7.02 -8.28 -20.83
CA CYS A 202 -5.95 -8.25 -21.81
C CYS A 202 -5.73 -9.64 -22.44
N ASP A 203 -4.94 -9.72 -23.50
CA ASP A 203 -4.74 -10.96 -24.25
C ASP A 203 -4.02 -12.05 -23.44
N TYR A 204 -3.39 -11.67 -22.32
CA TYR A 204 -2.73 -12.58 -21.39
C TYR A 204 -3.69 -13.15 -20.33
N CYS A 205 -4.95 -12.71 -20.31
CA CYS A 205 -5.94 -13.21 -19.39
C CYS A 205 -6.37 -14.66 -19.71
N PRO A 206 -6.64 -15.49 -18.69
CA PRO A 206 -7.09 -16.86 -18.90
C PRO A 206 -8.49 -16.91 -19.54
N LYS A 207 -8.65 -17.68 -20.61
CA LYS A 207 -9.93 -17.79 -21.34
C LYS A 207 -10.95 -18.72 -20.67
N ASN A 208 -10.52 -19.55 -19.73
CA ASN A 208 -11.35 -20.56 -19.06
C ASN A 208 -12.10 -20.04 -17.82
N ILE A 209 -11.93 -18.77 -17.45
CA ILE A 209 -12.67 -18.13 -16.34
C ILE A 209 -13.75 -17.25 -16.94
N SER A 210 -15.01 -17.50 -16.59
CA SER A 210 -16.17 -16.80 -17.14
C SER A 210 -16.38 -15.41 -16.52
N GLN A 211 -16.18 -15.30 -15.20
CA GLN A 211 -16.41 -14.05 -14.48
C GLN A 211 -15.24 -13.08 -14.74
N GLN A 212 -15.57 -11.89 -15.26
CA GLN A 212 -14.59 -10.96 -15.81
C GLN A 212 -13.55 -10.51 -14.78
N LEU A 213 -13.97 -10.14 -13.57
CA LEU A 213 -13.03 -9.79 -12.51
C LEU A 213 -12.12 -10.96 -12.12
N PHE A 214 -12.66 -12.16 -11.91
CA PHE A 214 -11.83 -13.33 -11.54
C PHE A 214 -10.80 -13.66 -12.62
N LYS A 215 -11.16 -13.42 -13.89
CA LYS A 215 -10.23 -13.55 -15.00
C LYS A 215 -9.07 -12.56 -14.89
N THR A 216 -9.35 -11.29 -14.61
CA THR A 216 -8.28 -10.27 -14.49
C THR A 216 -7.47 -10.43 -13.21
N VAL A 217 -8.07 -10.86 -12.10
CA VAL A 217 -7.37 -11.24 -10.86
C VAL A 217 -6.38 -12.38 -11.11
N ARG A 218 -6.80 -13.44 -11.82
CA ARG A 218 -5.88 -14.52 -12.22
C ARG A 218 -4.78 -14.04 -13.15
N CYS A 219 -5.09 -13.10 -14.05
CA CYS A 219 -4.10 -12.49 -14.92
C CYS A 219 -3.05 -11.68 -14.13
N ALA A 220 -3.48 -10.84 -13.20
CA ALA A 220 -2.60 -10.07 -12.31
C ALA A 220 -1.65 -10.98 -11.53
N ASN A 221 -2.17 -12.10 -10.99
CA ASN A 221 -1.34 -13.14 -10.36
C ASN A 221 -0.24 -13.68 -11.30
N ASN A 222 -0.58 -13.98 -12.55
CA ASN A 222 0.38 -14.51 -13.52
C ASN A 222 1.43 -13.46 -13.91
N GLN A 223 1.02 -12.20 -14.08
CA GLN A 223 1.94 -11.11 -14.40
C GLN A 223 2.91 -10.83 -13.24
N ILE A 224 2.47 -10.93 -11.98
CA ILE A 224 3.37 -10.87 -10.82
C ILE A 224 4.38 -12.02 -10.83
N LYS A 225 3.94 -13.23 -11.15
CA LYS A 225 4.85 -14.38 -11.30
C LYS A 225 5.94 -14.07 -12.33
N GLU A 226 5.56 -13.64 -13.52
CA GLU A 226 6.52 -13.28 -14.58
C GLU A 226 7.43 -12.10 -14.18
N PHE A 227 6.91 -11.13 -13.43
CA PHE A 227 7.70 -10.03 -12.91
C PHE A 227 8.75 -10.52 -11.90
N LEU A 228 8.37 -11.34 -10.92
CA LEU A 228 9.31 -11.84 -9.90
C LEU A 228 10.29 -12.86 -10.45
N GLU A 229 9.88 -13.73 -11.39
CA GLU A 229 10.81 -14.62 -12.10
C GLU A 229 11.86 -13.83 -12.88
N TRP A 230 11.46 -12.77 -13.57
CA TRP A 230 12.41 -11.84 -14.19
C TRP A 230 13.28 -11.10 -13.16
N ALA A 231 12.70 -10.64 -12.05
CA ALA A 231 13.40 -9.89 -11.02
C ALA A 231 14.51 -10.73 -10.39
N LYS A 232 14.26 -12.02 -10.11
CA LYS A 232 15.24 -12.98 -9.57
C LYS A 232 16.50 -13.13 -10.43
N LEU A 233 16.43 -12.80 -11.72
CA LEU A 233 17.58 -12.84 -12.64
C LEU A 233 18.43 -11.56 -12.62
N GLN A 234 17.98 -10.51 -11.91
CA GLN A 234 18.66 -9.22 -11.91
C GLN A 234 19.70 -9.10 -10.78
N GLU A 235 20.82 -8.42 -11.05
CA GLU A 235 21.90 -8.19 -10.08
C GLU A 235 21.43 -7.49 -8.79
N TRP A 236 20.40 -6.65 -8.89
CA TRP A 236 19.86 -5.90 -7.77
C TRP A 236 18.94 -6.72 -6.85
N TYR A 237 18.45 -7.89 -7.26
CA TYR A 237 17.38 -8.61 -6.55
C TYR A 237 17.71 -8.88 -5.07
N ASN A 238 18.88 -9.46 -4.80
CA ASN A 238 19.30 -9.81 -3.44
C ASN A 238 19.49 -8.58 -2.53
N ASN A 239 19.78 -7.41 -3.11
CA ASN A 239 19.90 -6.13 -2.39
C ASN A 239 18.60 -5.32 -2.38
N THR A 240 17.46 -5.96 -2.62
CA THR A 240 16.18 -5.27 -2.77
C THR A 240 15.12 -5.92 -1.90
N VAL A 241 14.46 -5.13 -1.06
CA VAL A 241 13.22 -5.53 -0.39
C VAL A 241 12.07 -5.27 -1.34
N ILE A 242 11.25 -6.28 -1.59
CA ILE A 242 10.05 -6.15 -2.42
C ILE A 242 8.84 -6.32 -1.52
N VAL A 243 7.92 -5.36 -1.55
CA VAL A 243 6.65 -5.42 -0.82
C VAL A 243 5.53 -5.40 -1.84
N ILE A 244 4.74 -6.46 -1.83
CA ILE A 244 3.56 -6.63 -2.68
C ILE A 244 2.36 -6.53 -1.78
N TYR A 245 1.44 -5.61 -2.04
CA TYR A 245 0.26 -5.42 -1.21
C TYR A 245 -0.94 -5.00 -2.04
N GLY A 246 -2.14 -5.30 -1.57
CA GLY A 246 -3.37 -4.72 -2.10
C GLY A 246 -3.62 -3.35 -1.50
N ASP A 247 -4.08 -2.39 -2.30
CA ASP A 247 -4.49 -1.08 -1.79
C ASP A 247 -5.75 -1.19 -0.92
N HIS A 248 -6.76 -1.91 -1.39
CA HIS A 248 -8.02 -2.15 -0.71
C HIS A 248 -8.65 -3.50 -1.11
N VAL A 249 -9.76 -3.84 -0.45
CA VAL A 249 -10.59 -4.99 -0.81
C VAL A 249 -11.43 -4.67 -2.06
N SER A 250 -11.76 -5.68 -2.85
CA SER A 250 -12.55 -5.48 -4.07
C SER A 250 -13.95 -4.94 -3.75
N ARG A 251 -14.44 -4.05 -4.60
CA ARG A 251 -15.79 -3.49 -4.56
C ARG A 251 -16.77 -4.24 -5.45
N ASP A 252 -16.33 -5.30 -6.13
CA ASP A 252 -17.20 -6.11 -6.97
C ASP A 252 -18.27 -6.81 -6.14
N VAL A 253 -19.52 -6.70 -6.60
CA VAL A 253 -20.69 -7.21 -5.89
C VAL A 253 -20.62 -8.71 -5.66
N ASN A 254 -20.04 -9.48 -6.59
CA ASN A 254 -19.93 -10.93 -6.43
C ASN A 254 -18.91 -11.28 -5.34
N VAL A 255 -17.78 -10.56 -5.27
CA VAL A 255 -16.78 -10.79 -4.22
C VAL A 255 -17.37 -10.47 -2.85
N ILE A 256 -18.10 -9.36 -2.75
CA ILE A 256 -18.81 -8.93 -1.54
C ILE A 256 -19.81 -10.01 -1.10
N ASP A 257 -20.64 -10.51 -2.02
CA ASP A 257 -21.69 -11.48 -1.71
C ASP A 257 -21.12 -12.84 -1.33
N ILE A 258 -20.06 -13.30 -2.01
CA ILE A 258 -19.34 -14.53 -1.67
C ILE A 258 -18.76 -14.44 -0.26
N ALA A 259 -18.10 -13.33 0.08
CA ALA A 259 -17.51 -13.15 1.40
C ALA A 259 -18.57 -13.05 2.51
N LYS A 260 -19.69 -12.36 2.26
CA LYS A 260 -20.85 -12.33 3.17
C LYS A 260 -21.43 -13.73 3.39
N ALA A 261 -21.63 -14.50 2.34
CA ALA A 261 -22.16 -15.86 2.42
C ALA A 261 -21.26 -16.79 3.25
N LYS A 262 -19.95 -16.52 3.26
CA LYS A 262 -18.95 -17.28 4.04
C LYS A 262 -18.61 -16.63 5.40
N ASN A 263 -19.28 -15.53 5.76
CA ASN A 263 -18.99 -14.75 6.97
C ASN A 263 -17.50 -14.39 7.12
N MET A 264 -16.86 -14.04 6.00
CA MET A 264 -15.44 -13.71 5.95
C MET A 264 -15.22 -12.21 6.12
N MET A 265 -14.35 -11.84 7.07
CA MET A 265 -13.76 -10.51 7.13
C MET A 265 -12.69 -10.40 6.04
N ARG A 266 -12.88 -9.44 5.14
CA ARG A 266 -11.99 -9.24 3.99
C ARG A 266 -10.87 -8.28 4.35
N GLU A 267 -9.70 -8.56 3.80
CA GLU A 267 -8.45 -7.84 4.08
C GLU A 267 -7.70 -7.65 2.76
N ALA A 268 -6.86 -6.63 2.65
CA ALA A 268 -5.96 -6.52 1.51
C ALA A 268 -4.77 -7.48 1.65
N TYR A 269 -4.38 -8.12 0.55
CA TYR A 269 -3.22 -9.00 0.50
C TYR A 269 -1.92 -8.25 0.86
N ILE A 270 -0.93 -8.92 1.45
CA ILE A 270 0.42 -8.36 1.62
C ILE A 270 1.50 -9.43 1.72
N VAL A 271 2.67 -9.23 1.14
CA VAL A 271 3.86 -10.05 1.42
C VAL A 271 5.13 -9.22 1.29
N PHE A 272 6.09 -9.49 2.19
CA PHE A 272 7.44 -8.96 2.15
C PHE A 272 8.41 -10.03 1.66
N ILE A 273 9.24 -9.68 0.69
CA ILE A 273 10.27 -10.54 0.09
C ILE A 273 11.64 -9.91 0.36
N ASN A 274 12.64 -10.75 0.68
CA ASN A 274 14.03 -10.34 0.96
C ASN A 274 14.18 -9.36 2.15
N SER A 275 13.28 -9.42 3.13
CA SER A 275 13.37 -8.64 4.37
C SER A 275 14.67 -8.96 5.13
N GLU A 276 15.35 -7.93 5.62
CA GLU A 276 16.54 -8.03 6.49
C GLU A 276 16.18 -8.40 7.93
N VAL A 277 14.94 -8.12 8.34
CA VAL A 277 14.44 -8.45 9.68
C VAL A 277 13.40 -9.55 9.61
N LYS A 278 13.35 -10.35 10.67
CA LYS A 278 12.31 -11.35 10.91
C LYS A 278 11.34 -10.84 11.97
N ALA A 279 10.11 -11.32 11.93
CA ALA A 279 9.11 -11.06 12.95
C ALA A 279 8.95 -12.27 13.86
N ASN A 280 8.78 -12.05 15.17
CA ASN A 280 8.50 -13.12 16.12
C ASN A 280 7.05 -13.65 16.00
N LYS A 281 6.12 -12.76 15.63
CA LYS A 281 4.70 -13.06 15.45
C LYS A 281 4.18 -12.38 14.18
N THR A 282 3.76 -13.19 13.22
CA THR A 282 3.15 -12.73 11.97
C THR A 282 1.65 -13.00 11.88
N TYR A 283 1.09 -13.75 12.82
CA TYR A 283 -0.34 -14.08 12.89
C TYR A 283 -1.07 -13.29 13.97
N GLU A 284 -2.39 -13.18 13.83
CA GLU A 284 -3.27 -12.39 14.72
C GLU A 284 -2.75 -10.96 14.93
N ARG A 285 -2.17 -10.38 13.89
CA ARG A 285 -1.72 -8.99 13.86
C ARG A 285 -2.78 -8.15 13.16
N LYS A 286 -3.36 -7.17 13.86
CA LYS A 286 -4.30 -6.23 13.23
C LYS A 286 -3.53 -4.98 12.84
N PHE A 287 -3.43 -4.68 11.57
CA PHE A 287 -2.63 -3.57 11.07
C PHE A 287 -3.26 -2.99 9.81
N ILE A 288 -2.91 -1.75 9.50
CA ILE A 288 -3.47 -0.98 8.38
C ILE A 288 -2.36 -0.38 7.53
N ALA A 289 -2.72 0.29 6.43
CA ALA A 289 -1.77 0.92 5.51
C ALA A 289 -0.71 1.79 6.21
N TYR A 290 -1.08 2.49 7.30
CA TYR A 290 -0.14 3.37 8.02
C TYR A 290 1.01 2.62 8.67
N ASP A 291 0.74 1.39 9.13
CA ASP A 291 1.74 0.54 9.76
C ASP A 291 2.79 0.06 8.75
N LEU A 292 2.48 0.08 7.45
CA LEU A 292 3.44 -0.29 6.41
C LEU A 292 4.58 0.72 6.30
N PHE A 293 4.38 2.01 6.57
CA PHE A 293 5.46 2.99 6.50
C PHE A 293 6.69 2.59 7.38
N PRO A 294 6.57 2.49 8.72
CA PRO A 294 7.70 2.05 9.53
C PRO A 294 8.12 0.59 9.23
N SER A 295 7.19 -0.27 8.81
CA SER A 295 7.49 -1.68 8.55
C SER A 295 8.34 -1.90 7.29
N ILE A 296 8.10 -1.11 6.23
CA ILE A 296 8.90 -1.13 4.99
C ILE A 296 10.33 -0.68 5.31
N LEU A 297 10.51 0.41 6.05
CA LEU A 297 11.84 0.87 6.46
C LEU A 297 12.55 -0.20 7.32
N ALA A 298 11.85 -0.77 8.31
CA ALA A 298 12.40 -1.84 9.14
C ALA A 298 12.81 -3.08 8.32
N ALA A 299 12.00 -3.46 7.32
CA ALA A 299 12.30 -4.57 6.41
C ALA A 299 13.62 -4.38 5.64
N THR A 300 14.08 -3.13 5.44
CA THR A 300 15.38 -2.82 4.83
C THR A 300 16.56 -2.80 5.80
N GLY A 301 16.32 -3.05 7.09
CA GLY A 301 17.33 -3.01 8.14
C GLY A 301 17.48 -1.65 8.83
N VAL A 302 16.62 -0.66 8.51
CA VAL A 302 16.60 0.63 9.22
C VAL A 302 16.07 0.43 10.63
N LYS A 303 16.81 0.88 11.64
CA LYS A 303 16.32 0.89 13.02
C LYS A 303 15.50 2.15 13.25
N ILE A 304 14.32 1.98 13.84
CA ILE A 304 13.36 3.05 14.09
C ILE A 304 13.21 3.20 15.59
N LYS A 305 13.51 4.38 16.11
CA LYS A 305 13.30 4.70 17.52
C LYS A 305 11.83 4.46 17.88
N ASP A 306 11.61 3.70 18.95
CA ASP A 306 10.29 3.34 19.47
C ASP A 306 9.36 2.64 18.46
N ASN A 307 9.89 2.12 17.33
CA ASN A 307 9.15 1.39 16.30
C ASN A 307 7.95 2.14 15.69
N ARG A 308 7.95 3.48 15.68
CA ARG A 308 6.78 4.28 15.26
C ARG A 308 7.14 5.45 14.37
N LEU A 309 6.34 5.65 13.31
CA LEU A 309 6.38 6.80 12.41
C LEU A 309 4.95 7.16 12.00
N GLY A 310 4.57 8.44 12.12
CA GLY A 310 3.20 8.88 11.88
C GLY A 310 2.24 8.24 12.88
N LEU A 311 1.18 7.61 12.36
CA LEU A 311 0.28 6.73 13.10
C LEU A 311 0.68 5.26 13.03
N GLY A 312 1.65 4.93 12.17
CA GLY A 312 2.10 3.56 11.97
C GLY A 312 2.96 3.03 13.11
N VAL A 313 2.85 1.72 13.32
CA VAL A 313 3.72 0.90 14.17
C VAL A 313 4.42 -0.14 13.29
N ASN A 314 5.73 -0.33 13.49
CA ASN A 314 6.49 -1.38 12.82
C ASN A 314 5.95 -2.77 13.19
N ILE A 315 5.30 -3.45 12.26
CA ILE A 315 4.66 -4.75 12.50
C ILE A 315 5.67 -5.89 12.65
N PHE A 316 6.95 -5.69 12.31
CA PHE A 316 8.01 -6.66 12.66
C PHE A 316 8.35 -6.65 14.16
N SER A 317 8.01 -5.57 14.86
CA SER A 317 8.21 -5.45 16.30
C SER A 317 7.09 -6.16 17.08
N ASN A 318 7.31 -6.32 18.39
CA ASN A 318 6.31 -6.83 19.33
C ASN A 318 5.35 -5.74 19.83
N GLU A 319 5.48 -4.49 19.36
CA GLU A 319 4.60 -3.40 19.77
C GLU A 319 3.20 -3.59 19.19
N SER A 320 2.18 -3.29 20.00
CA SER A 320 0.81 -3.31 19.52
C SER A 320 0.56 -2.13 18.58
N THR A 321 -0.06 -2.40 17.43
CA THR A 321 -0.54 -1.35 16.53
C THR A 321 -1.64 -0.52 17.20
N LEU A 322 -1.94 0.65 16.63
CA LEU A 322 -3.07 1.44 17.12
C LEU A 322 -4.41 0.71 16.93
N LEU A 323 -4.55 -0.06 15.84
CA LEU A 323 -5.74 -0.88 15.61
C LEU A 323 -5.86 -2.01 16.64
N GLU A 324 -4.76 -2.67 17.03
CA GLU A 324 -4.76 -3.70 18.08
C GLU A 324 -5.14 -3.11 19.44
N LYS A 325 -4.59 -1.94 19.78
CA LYS A 325 -4.77 -1.32 21.09
C LYS A 325 -6.16 -0.70 21.29
N TYR A 326 -6.68 -0.05 20.25
CA TYR A 326 -7.88 0.80 20.38
C TYR A 326 -9.08 0.30 19.57
N GLN A 327 -8.88 -0.65 18.65
CA GLN A 327 -9.94 -1.36 17.92
C GLN A 327 -10.94 -0.38 17.29
N ASP A 328 -12.24 -0.57 17.50
CA ASP A 328 -13.31 0.23 16.92
C ASP A 328 -13.19 1.73 17.25
N LYS A 329 -12.63 2.08 18.42
CA LYS A 329 -12.41 3.50 18.78
C LYS A 329 -11.40 4.18 17.87
N PHE A 330 -10.42 3.42 17.36
CA PHE A 330 -9.47 3.96 16.40
C PHE A 330 -10.12 4.15 15.03
N VAL A 331 -10.89 3.16 14.58
CA VAL A 331 -11.62 3.24 13.31
C VAL A 331 -12.61 4.40 13.32
N SER A 332 -13.37 4.57 14.42
CA SER A 332 -14.33 5.67 14.53
C SER A 332 -13.66 7.04 14.56
N SER A 333 -12.43 7.17 15.06
CA SER A 333 -11.72 8.46 15.07
C SER A 333 -11.43 9.04 13.67
N PHE A 334 -11.53 8.22 12.61
CA PHE A 334 -11.33 8.70 11.25
C PHE A 334 -12.47 9.56 10.70
N SER A 335 -13.68 9.50 11.29
CA SER A 335 -14.75 10.46 10.99
C SER A 335 -14.35 11.88 11.37
N ASP A 336 -13.61 12.01 12.48
CA ASP A 336 -13.25 13.30 13.09
C ASP A 336 -11.91 13.83 12.58
N THR A 337 -11.21 13.09 11.73
CA THR A 337 -9.87 13.45 11.27
C THR A 337 -9.87 14.71 10.42
N THR A 338 -10.96 15.01 9.69
CA THR A 338 -11.10 16.29 8.96
C THR A 338 -11.08 17.45 9.93
N TYR A 339 -11.86 17.35 11.02
CA TYR A 339 -11.90 18.34 12.08
C TYR A 339 -10.53 18.51 12.74
N TRP A 340 -9.84 17.41 13.10
CA TRP A 340 -8.48 17.46 13.67
C TRP A 340 -7.50 18.15 12.71
N TYR A 341 -7.55 17.79 11.43
CA TYR A 341 -6.62 18.33 10.44
C TYR A 341 -6.80 19.84 10.25
N GLU A 342 -8.04 20.29 10.11
CA GLU A 342 -8.35 21.71 9.93
C GLU A 342 -7.96 22.53 11.16
N THR A 343 -8.25 22.04 12.36
CA THR A 343 -8.03 22.79 13.60
C THR A 343 -6.58 22.73 14.09
N VAL A 344 -5.90 21.59 13.96
CA VAL A 344 -4.55 21.35 14.52
C VAL A 344 -3.43 21.53 13.50
N ILE A 345 -3.61 21.09 12.24
CA ILE A 345 -2.55 21.17 11.22
C ILE A 345 -2.66 22.42 10.36
N LEU A 346 -3.88 22.86 10.03
CA LEU A 346 -4.09 24.10 9.29
C LEU A 346 -4.27 25.33 10.18
N ASN A 347 -4.41 25.15 11.50
CA ASN A 347 -4.76 26.22 12.44
C ASN A 347 -6.01 27.01 12.00
N LYS A 348 -6.96 26.36 11.31
CA LYS A 348 -8.25 26.97 10.95
C LYS A 348 -9.15 27.04 12.19
N PRO A 349 -10.00 28.07 12.32
CA PRO A 349 -11.04 28.09 13.34
C PRO A 349 -11.97 26.89 13.17
N ALA A 350 -12.30 26.20 14.26
CA ALA A 350 -13.33 25.18 14.26
C ALA A 350 -14.67 25.82 13.87
N GLN A 351 -15.22 25.47 12.70
CA GLN A 351 -16.63 25.76 12.41
C GLN A 351 -17.46 24.66 13.03
N CYS A 352 -18.04 24.97 14.18
CA CYS A 352 -19.00 24.07 14.81
C CYS A 352 -20.38 24.33 14.24
N ASP A 353 -21.06 23.27 13.82
CA ASP A 353 -22.46 23.31 13.42
C ASP A 353 -23.26 22.22 14.11
N GLY A 354 -24.57 22.17 13.87
CA GLY A 354 -25.49 21.24 14.53
C GLY A 354 -25.21 19.75 14.27
N PHE A 355 -24.29 19.40 13.37
CA PHE A 355 -23.89 18.03 13.06
C PHE A 355 -22.42 17.73 13.45
N THR A 356 -21.66 18.75 13.86
CA THR A 356 -20.23 18.65 14.16
C THR A 356 -19.93 19.20 15.55
N PRO A 357 -19.78 18.36 16.59
CA PRO A 357 -19.53 18.83 17.95
C PRO A 357 -18.12 19.44 18.08
N CYS A 358 -18.02 20.63 18.68
CA CYS A 358 -16.72 21.20 19.03
C CYS A 358 -16.06 20.34 20.11
N ILE A 359 -14.89 19.77 19.84
CA ILE A 359 -14.00 19.27 20.90
C ILE A 359 -12.95 20.36 21.16
N SER A 360 -13.03 21.01 22.33
CA SER A 360 -12.00 21.92 22.82
C SER A 360 -10.77 21.10 23.25
N ILE A 361 -9.60 21.47 22.72
CA ILE A 361 -8.32 20.75 22.95
C ILE A 361 -7.65 21.19 24.27
N GLU A 362 -8.25 22.10 25.05
CA GLU A 362 -7.70 22.53 26.35
C GLU A 362 -7.50 21.38 27.35
N ASN A 363 -8.13 20.22 27.14
CA ASN A 363 -8.01 19.05 28.03
C ASN A 363 -7.00 17.98 27.58
N PHE A 364 -6.25 18.15 26.49
CA PHE A 364 -5.31 17.13 25.99
C PHE A 364 -3.83 17.38 26.32
N THR A 365 -3.50 18.44 27.07
CA THR A 365 -2.11 18.73 27.49
C THR A 365 -1.66 18.01 28.77
N GLN A 366 -2.44 17.09 29.30
CA GLN A 366 -2.02 16.21 30.39
C GLN A 366 -2.36 14.77 30.02
N ILE A 367 -1.39 14.04 29.46
CA ILE A 367 -1.11 12.60 29.67
C ILE A 367 0.24 12.29 29.01
#